data_AF-A0A7J7V9X8-F1
#
_entry.id   AF-A0A7J7V9X8-F1
#
_cell.length_a   1.000
_cell.length_b   1.000
_cell.length_c   1.000
_cell.angle_alpha   90.00
_cell.angle_beta   90.00
_cell.angle_gamma   90.00
#
_symmetry.space_group_name_H-M   'P 1'
#
loop_
_entity.id
_entity.type
_entity.pdbx_description
1 polymer ?
#
loop_
_entity_poly.entity_id
_entity_poly.type
_entity_poly.pdbx_seq_one_letter_code
_entity_poly.pdbx_strand_id
1 'polypeptide(L)'
;MADMVTADDSGLLCVWQSGPKFKLSTRIPGFGVPCTSVQLWQGTVAAGYGNGQVRLYETSTGILHVQINAHARAICALDLAPEVGKLLSAAEDTFVHMWKLSRSPESGHIEVEHCHGECVPDTQVCGARFCDPSGRSFAVTGYDLAEILRFSSV
;
A
#
# COMPACT_ATOMS: atom_id res chain seq x y z
N MET A 1 -19.04 -8.60 -1.66
CA MET A 1 -18.11 -7.51 -2.01
C MET A 1 -16.71 -8.10 -1.97
N ALA A 2 -15.78 -7.63 -2.82
CA ALA A 2 -14.40 -8.10 -2.74
C ALA A 2 -13.80 -7.73 -1.38
N ASP A 3 -13.13 -8.68 -0.75
CA ASP A 3 -12.60 -8.57 0.62
C ASP A 3 -11.18 -9.14 0.74
N MET A 4 -10.64 -9.71 -0.33
CA MET A 4 -9.28 -10.23 -0.38
C MET A 4 -8.61 -9.89 -1.70
N VAL A 5 -7.32 -9.57 -1.63
CA VAL A 5 -6.46 -9.35 -2.78
C VAL A 5 -5.18 -10.14 -2.62
N THR A 6 -4.67 -10.68 -3.72
CA THR A 6 -3.37 -11.35 -3.77
C THR A 6 -2.56 -10.78 -4.92
N ALA A 7 -1.25 -10.88 -4.81
CA ALA A 7 -0.30 -10.44 -5.82
C ALA A 7 0.80 -11.47 -6.05
N ASP A 8 1.53 -11.35 -7.16
CA ASP A 8 2.68 -12.19 -7.45
C ASP A 8 3.88 -11.40 -8.04
N ASP A 9 4.97 -12.13 -8.29
CA ASP A 9 6.23 -11.58 -8.82
C ASP A 9 6.14 -11.08 -10.28
N SER A 10 5.07 -11.42 -11.01
CA SER A 10 4.80 -10.85 -12.33
C SER A 10 4.10 -9.47 -12.24
N GLY A 11 3.67 -9.09 -11.03
CA GLY A 11 2.86 -7.91 -10.77
C GLY A 11 1.37 -8.13 -10.99
N LEU A 12 0.95 -9.37 -11.22
CA LEU A 12 -0.46 -9.72 -11.40
C LEU A 12 -1.19 -9.57 -10.06
N LEU A 13 -2.38 -8.96 -10.09
CA LEU A 13 -3.27 -8.90 -8.93
C LEU A 13 -4.52 -9.74 -9.19
N CYS A 14 -4.94 -10.48 -8.18
CA CYS A 14 -6.24 -11.15 -8.16
C CYS A 14 -7.08 -10.60 -7.03
N VAL A 15 -8.30 -10.20 -7.34
CA VAL A 15 -9.29 -9.71 -6.39
C VAL A 15 -10.31 -10.82 -6.16
N TRP A 16 -10.58 -11.12 -4.90
CA TRP A 16 -11.37 -12.26 -4.49
C TRP A 16 -12.52 -11.84 -3.59
N GLN A 17 -13.55 -12.69 -3.59
CA GLN A 17 -14.55 -12.71 -2.54
C GLN A 17 -14.33 -13.96 -1.68
N SER A 18 -14.16 -13.77 -0.38
CA SER A 18 -14.05 -14.83 0.61
C SER A 18 -15.42 -15.44 0.93
N GLY A 19 -15.39 -16.68 1.43
CA GLY A 19 -16.56 -17.49 1.73
C GLY A 19 -16.16 -18.96 1.90
N PRO A 20 -17.11 -19.91 1.86
CA PRO A 20 -16.78 -21.34 1.92
C PRO A 20 -15.82 -21.79 0.81
N LYS A 21 -15.83 -21.08 -0.33
CA LYS A 21 -14.83 -21.15 -1.39
C LYS A 21 -14.48 -19.73 -1.80
N PHE A 22 -13.21 -19.50 -2.09
CA PHE A 22 -12.78 -18.24 -2.71
C PHE A 22 -13.30 -18.16 -4.13
N LYS A 23 -13.93 -17.02 -4.46
CA LYS A 23 -14.39 -16.71 -5.81
C LYS A 23 -13.53 -15.58 -6.38
N LEU A 24 -12.84 -15.86 -7.48
CA LEU A 24 -12.15 -14.82 -8.24
C LEU A 24 -13.17 -13.84 -8.81
N SER A 25 -13.01 -12.55 -8.51
CA SER A 25 -13.83 -11.47 -9.03
C SER A 25 -13.17 -10.85 -10.25
N THR A 26 -11.93 -10.40 -10.09
CA THR A 26 -11.24 -9.56 -11.07
C THR A 26 -9.78 -9.96 -11.13
N ARG A 27 -9.23 -10.02 -12.34
CA ARG A 27 -7.81 -10.27 -12.58
C ARG A 27 -7.22 -9.04 -13.22
N ILE A 28 -6.24 -8.43 -12.58
CA ILE A 28 -5.58 -7.20 -13.02
C ILE A 28 -4.21 -7.60 -13.56
N PRO A 29 -3.96 -7.50 -14.88
CA PRO A 29 -2.70 -7.89 -15.48
C PRO A 29 -1.51 -7.14 -14.87
N GLY A 30 -0.44 -7.88 -14.58
CA GLY A 30 0.84 -7.29 -14.22
C GLY A 30 1.50 -6.57 -15.40
N PHE A 31 2.49 -5.72 -15.10
CA PHE A 31 3.23 -4.94 -16.09
C PHE A 31 4.73 -5.23 -16.07
N GLY A 32 5.12 -6.43 -15.63
CA GLY A 32 6.52 -6.87 -15.65
C GLY A 32 7.37 -6.35 -14.49
N VAL A 33 6.72 -5.89 -13.42
CA VAL A 33 7.38 -5.50 -12.16
C VAL A 33 6.73 -6.27 -11.02
N PRO A 34 7.51 -6.91 -10.13
CA PRO A 34 6.96 -7.63 -8.98
C PRO A 34 6.08 -6.72 -8.11
N CYS A 35 4.93 -7.23 -7.69
CA CYS A 35 4.12 -6.59 -6.68
C CYS A 35 4.42 -7.21 -5.32
N THR A 36 5.09 -6.44 -4.47
CA THR A 36 5.67 -6.90 -3.21
C THR A 36 4.71 -6.78 -2.03
N SER A 37 3.70 -5.90 -2.13
CA SER A 37 2.72 -5.70 -1.06
C SER A 37 1.40 -5.16 -1.63
N VAL A 38 0.28 -5.59 -1.04
CA VAL A 38 -1.06 -5.18 -1.44
C VAL A 38 -1.95 -4.90 -0.23
N GLN A 39 -2.88 -3.95 -0.39
CA GLN A 39 -3.92 -3.60 0.57
C GLN A 39 -5.25 -3.36 -0.13
N LEU A 40 -6.36 -3.55 0.58
CA LEU A 40 -7.72 -3.25 0.10
C LEU A 40 -8.33 -2.14 0.93
N TRP A 41 -8.91 -1.15 0.25
CA TRP A 41 -9.62 -0.05 0.89
C TRP A 41 -10.87 0.32 0.10
N GLN A 42 -12.06 0.04 0.66
CA GLN A 42 -13.35 0.50 0.13
C GLN A 42 -13.52 0.30 -1.38
N GLY A 43 -13.20 -0.89 -1.91
CA GLY A 43 -13.31 -1.18 -3.34
C GLY A 43 -12.12 -0.71 -4.20
N THR A 44 -11.04 -0.26 -3.57
CA THR A 44 -9.76 0.10 -4.21
C THR A 44 -8.67 -0.88 -3.75
N VAL A 45 -7.87 -1.38 -4.68
CA VAL A 45 -6.62 -2.09 -4.40
C VAL A 45 -5.48 -1.09 -4.37
N ALA A 46 -4.71 -1.04 -3.29
CA ALA A 46 -3.41 -0.37 -3.26
C ALA A 46 -2.31 -1.42 -3.43
N ALA A 47 -1.48 -1.26 -4.45
CA ALA A 47 -0.40 -2.20 -4.78
C ALA A 47 0.95 -1.48 -4.82
N GLY A 48 1.92 -2.03 -4.10
CA GLY A 48 3.30 -1.56 -4.04
C GLY A 48 4.19 -2.45 -4.90
N TYR A 49 5.09 -1.83 -5.65
CA TYR A 49 5.90 -2.52 -6.66
C TYR A 49 7.40 -2.38 -6.41
N GLY A 50 8.15 -3.34 -6.98
CA GLY A 50 9.62 -3.39 -6.91
C GLY A 50 10.34 -2.21 -7.57
N ASN A 51 9.65 -1.39 -8.37
CA ASN A 51 10.19 -0.16 -8.97
C ASN A 51 9.86 1.10 -8.15
N GLY A 52 9.34 0.95 -6.93
CA GLY A 52 9.01 2.06 -6.03
C GLY A 52 7.66 2.73 -6.31
N GLN A 53 6.86 2.19 -7.24
CA GLN A 53 5.53 2.72 -7.52
C GLN A 53 4.48 2.18 -6.56
N VAL A 54 3.58 3.06 -6.11
CA VAL A 54 2.27 2.68 -5.56
C VAL A 54 1.24 2.89 -6.66
N ARG A 55 0.39 1.90 -6.92
CA ARG A 55 -0.71 2.01 -7.87
C ARG A 55 -2.04 1.65 -7.22
N LEU A 56 -3.07 2.45 -7.53
CA LEU A 56 -4.43 2.25 -7.02
C LEU A 56 -5.37 1.81 -8.14
N TYR A 57 -6.01 0.66 -7.95
CA TYR A 57 -6.91 0.06 -8.94
C TYR A 57 -8.33 -0.06 -8.39
N GLU A 58 -9.33 0.09 -9.25
CA GLU A 58 -10.69 -0.27 -8.91
C GLU A 58 -10.85 -1.80 -8.85
N THR A 59 -11.40 -2.31 -7.76
CA THR A 59 -11.56 -3.76 -7.54
C THR A 59 -12.52 -4.42 -8.54
N SER A 60 -13.56 -3.72 -8.98
CA SER A 60 -14.62 -4.24 -9.85
C SER A 60 -14.17 -4.36 -11.30
N THR A 61 -13.45 -3.36 -11.82
CA THR A 61 -13.07 -3.26 -13.23
C THR A 61 -11.60 -3.59 -13.47
N GLY A 62 -10.75 -3.46 -12.45
CA GLY A 62 -9.30 -3.54 -12.57
C GLY A 62 -8.68 -2.28 -13.20
N ILE A 63 -9.44 -1.20 -13.40
CA ILE A 63 -8.94 0.04 -13.97
C ILE A 63 -7.95 0.69 -13.00
N LEU A 64 -6.79 1.11 -13.53
CA LEU A 64 -5.82 1.93 -12.82
C LEU A 64 -6.33 3.37 -12.72
N HIS A 65 -6.49 3.87 -11.49
CA HIS A 65 -6.89 5.26 -11.26
C HIS A 65 -5.71 6.16 -10.92
N VAL A 66 -4.78 5.68 -10.10
CA VAL A 66 -3.66 6.49 -9.60
C VAL A 66 -2.37 5.71 -9.69
N GLN A 67 -1.31 6.38 -10.14
CA GLN A 67 0.06 5.89 -10.11
C GLN A 67 0.93 6.94 -9.41
N ILE A 68 1.64 6.51 -8.37
CA ILE A 68 2.50 7.35 -7.55
C ILE A 68 3.92 6.81 -7.66
N ASN A 69 4.88 7.66 -8.07
CA ASN A 69 6.30 7.34 -7.96
C ASN A 69 6.74 7.65 -6.52
N ALA A 70 6.37 6.77 -5.59
CA ALA A 70 6.48 7.00 -4.16
C ALA A 70 7.93 6.87 -3.65
N HIS A 71 8.69 5.93 -4.21
CA HIS A 71 10.01 5.55 -3.72
C HIS A 71 11.01 5.42 -4.87
N ALA A 72 12.29 5.61 -4.57
CA ALA A 72 13.40 5.43 -5.52
C ALA A 72 13.86 3.96 -5.61
N ARG A 73 13.41 3.10 -4.69
CA ARG A 73 13.73 1.67 -4.62
C ARG A 73 12.48 0.84 -4.36
N ALA A 74 12.64 -0.49 -4.33
CA ALA A 74 11.57 -1.44 -4.13
C ALA A 74 10.80 -1.15 -2.83
N ILE A 75 9.47 -1.06 -2.95
CA ILE A 75 8.58 -1.04 -1.80
C ILE A 75 8.65 -2.40 -1.13
N CYS A 76 8.87 -2.41 0.18
CA CYS A 76 8.94 -3.62 0.98
C CYS A 76 7.70 -3.81 1.86
N ALA A 77 6.96 -2.73 2.16
CA ALA A 77 5.73 -2.80 2.94
C ALA A 77 4.70 -1.75 2.54
N LEU A 78 3.43 -2.18 2.50
CA LEU A 78 2.27 -1.29 2.57
C LEU A 78 1.42 -1.65 3.79
N ASP A 79 0.90 -0.63 4.47
CA ASP A 79 -0.09 -0.80 5.53
C ASP A 79 -1.19 0.23 5.43
N LEU A 80 -2.35 -0.07 6.00
CA LEU A 80 -3.53 0.77 5.85
C LEU A 80 -4.22 0.96 7.21
N ALA A 81 -4.51 2.22 7.54
CA ALA A 81 -5.44 2.59 8.60
C ALA A 81 -6.80 2.90 7.94
N PRO A 82 -7.73 1.92 7.84
CA PRO A 82 -8.87 1.98 6.92
C PRO A 82 -9.92 3.03 7.31
N GLU A 83 -10.16 3.21 8.61
CA GLU A 83 -11.15 4.15 9.15
C GLU A 83 -10.82 5.59 8.80
N VAL A 84 -9.53 5.93 8.83
CA VAL A 84 -9.03 7.26 8.48
C VAL A 84 -8.51 7.33 7.04
N GLY A 85 -8.60 6.25 6.26
CA GLY A 85 -8.11 6.21 4.88
C GLY A 85 -6.64 6.62 4.75
N LYS A 86 -5.76 6.22 5.68
CA LYS A 86 -4.32 6.48 5.55
C LYS A 86 -3.60 5.23 5.04
N LEU A 87 -2.77 5.39 4.03
CA LEU A 87 -1.89 4.37 3.48
C LEU A 87 -0.44 4.70 3.86
N LEU A 88 0.28 3.72 4.37
CA LEU A 88 1.72 3.79 4.63
C LEU A 88 2.45 3.02 3.53
N SER A 89 3.53 3.59 3.02
CA SER A 89 4.48 2.89 2.13
C SER A 89 5.89 3.01 2.66
N ALA A 90 6.63 1.91 2.66
CA ALA A 90 8.02 1.88 3.05
C ALA A 90 8.85 1.11 2.02
N ALA A 91 10.09 1.53 1.81
CA ALA A 91 10.95 0.98 0.78
C ALA A 91 12.41 0.87 1.23
N GLU A 92 13.19 0.14 0.43
CA GLU A 92 14.64 0.00 0.61
C GLU A 92 15.43 1.30 0.42
N ASP A 93 14.77 2.38 -0.01
CA ASP A 93 15.38 3.72 -0.11
C ASP A 93 15.46 4.45 1.22
N THR A 94 15.12 3.78 2.32
CA THR A 94 15.13 4.26 3.71
C THR A 94 14.01 5.26 4.04
N PHE A 95 13.09 5.51 3.12
CA PHE A 95 11.95 6.39 3.37
C PHE A 95 10.68 5.60 3.71
N VAL A 96 9.87 6.22 4.55
CA VAL A 96 8.48 5.85 4.80
C VAL A 96 7.60 7.03 4.45
N HIS A 97 6.58 6.82 3.62
CA HIS A 97 5.61 7.84 3.24
C HIS A 97 4.21 7.49 3.71
N MET A 98 3.47 8.52 4.08
CA MET A 98 2.07 8.42 4.46
C MET A 98 1.21 9.20 3.48
N TRP A 99 0.14 8.56 3.03
CA TRP A 99 -0.79 9.07 2.04
C TRP A 99 -2.21 9.06 2.61
N LYS A 100 -2.98 10.11 2.38
CA LYS A 100 -4.42 10.14 2.63
C LYS A 100 -5.15 9.73 1.36
N LEU A 101 -5.99 8.72 1.48
CA LEU A 101 -6.92 8.25 0.47
C LEU A 101 -8.30 8.85 0.74
N SER A 102 -8.91 9.42 -0.29
CA SER A 102 -10.27 9.97 -0.26
C SER A 102 -10.99 9.64 -1.56
N ARG A 103 -12.33 9.72 -1.53
CA ARG A 103 -13.13 9.71 -2.76
C ARG A 103 -13.66 11.09 -3.04
N SER A 104 -13.49 11.54 -4.27
CA SER A 104 -14.08 12.78 -4.76
C SER A 104 -15.61 12.71 -4.61
N PRO A 105 -16.28 13.64 -3.91
CA PRO A 105 -17.74 13.66 -3.82
C PRO A 105 -18.42 13.86 -5.18
N GLU A 106 -17.73 14.51 -6.13
CA GLU A 106 -18.27 14.84 -7.45
C GLU A 106 -18.12 13.67 -8.43
N SER A 107 -16.92 13.08 -8.50
CA SER A 107 -16.61 12.05 -9.50
C SER A 107 -16.60 10.62 -8.95
N GLY A 108 -16.53 10.44 -7.63
CA GLY A 108 -16.36 9.13 -6.98
C GLY A 108 -14.97 8.51 -7.13
N HIS A 109 -14.09 9.14 -7.92
CA HIS A 109 -12.72 8.69 -8.13
C HIS A 109 -11.88 8.79 -6.86
N ILE A 110 -10.89 7.92 -6.77
CA ILE A 110 -9.91 7.93 -5.69
C ILE A 110 -8.95 9.11 -5.88
N GLU A 111 -8.78 9.88 -4.81
CA GLU A 111 -7.81 10.96 -4.69
C GLU A 111 -6.76 10.56 -3.66
N VAL A 112 -5.53 11.06 -3.84
CA VAL A 112 -4.42 10.77 -2.95
C VAL A 112 -3.67 12.05 -2.63
N GLU A 113 -3.45 12.28 -1.35
CA GLU A 113 -2.65 13.39 -0.83
C GLU A 113 -1.46 12.83 -0.05
N HIS A 114 -0.27 13.42 -0.23
CA HIS A 114 0.89 13.10 0.59
C HIS A 114 0.82 13.85 1.92
N CYS A 115 0.86 13.14 3.04
CA CYS A 115 0.69 13.73 4.37
C CYS A 115 2.00 13.84 5.16
N HIS A 116 2.87 12.84 5.04
CA HIS A 116 4.10 12.75 5.83
C HIS A 116 5.17 11.96 5.09
N GLY A 117 6.43 12.33 5.31
CA GLY A 117 7.59 11.56 4.90
C GLY A 117 8.59 11.49 6.04
N GLU A 118 9.07 10.28 6.33
CA GLU A 118 10.08 10.03 7.35
C GLU A 118 11.29 9.34 6.72
N CYS A 119 12.48 9.83 7.01
CA CYS A 119 13.72 9.16 6.63
C CYS A 119 14.23 8.38 7.84
N VAL A 120 14.51 7.09 7.65
CA VAL A 120 15.15 6.24 8.66
C VAL A 120 16.62 6.08 8.27
N PRO A 121 17.51 6.99 8.71
CA PRO A 121 18.89 6.99 8.25
C PRO A 121 19.62 5.71 8.65
N ASP A 122 20.60 5.33 7.84
CA ASP A 122 21.52 4.21 8.08
C ASP A 122 20.82 2.86 8.34
N THR A 123 19.58 2.72 7.87
CA THR A 123 18.75 1.54 8.09
C THR A 123 18.10 1.11 6.78
N GLN A 124 18.37 -0.13 6.34
CA GLN A 124 17.60 -0.72 5.25
C GLN A 124 16.23 -1.15 5.77
N VAL A 125 15.20 -0.34 5.50
CA VAL A 125 13.83 -0.63 5.94
C VAL A 125 13.31 -1.91 5.28
N CYS A 126 12.77 -2.82 6.08
CA CYS A 126 12.22 -4.11 5.62
C CYS A 126 10.75 -4.33 6.02
N GLY A 127 10.18 -3.40 6.79
CA GLY A 127 8.78 -3.48 7.22
C GLY A 127 8.31 -2.17 7.82
N ALA A 128 7.02 -1.86 7.63
CA ALA A 128 6.36 -0.75 8.29
C ALA A 128 4.88 -1.06 8.53
N ARG A 129 4.34 -0.63 9.66
CA ARG A 129 2.93 -0.80 10.05
C ARG A 129 2.45 0.40 10.86
N PHE A 130 1.19 0.77 10.72
CA PHE A 130 0.54 1.65 11.69
C PHE A 130 0.47 0.94 13.04
N CYS A 131 0.74 1.69 14.11
CA CYS A 131 0.63 1.18 15.48
C CYS A 131 -0.82 1.15 15.98
N ASP A 132 -1.71 1.89 15.31
CA ASP A 132 -3.08 2.12 15.75
C ASP A 132 -4.01 2.49 14.57
N PRO A 133 -5.33 2.23 14.66
CA PRO A 133 -6.29 2.55 13.60
C PRO A 133 -6.46 4.05 13.32
N SER A 134 -6.02 4.95 14.21
CA SER A 134 -6.08 6.39 13.97
C SER A 134 -4.98 6.86 13.01
N GLY A 135 -4.00 6.00 12.70
CA GLY A 135 -2.92 6.29 11.78
C GLY A 135 -2.07 7.48 12.23
N ARG A 136 -1.94 7.69 13.55
CA ARG A 136 -1.12 8.76 14.15
C ARG A 136 0.31 8.31 14.44
N SER A 137 0.53 7.02 14.62
CA SER A 137 1.86 6.48 14.80
C SER A 137 2.09 5.24 13.95
N PHE A 138 3.34 5.01 13.58
CA PHE A 138 3.76 3.85 12.82
C PHE A 138 5.09 3.32 13.36
N ALA A 139 5.32 2.05 13.14
CA ALA A 139 6.52 1.33 13.51
C ALA A 139 7.23 0.85 12.25
N VAL A 140 8.56 0.84 12.29
CA VAL A 140 9.44 0.46 11.18
C VAL A 140 10.44 -0.57 11.69
N THR A 141 10.70 -1.58 10.88
CA THR A 141 11.76 -2.57 11.11
C THR A 141 12.88 -2.38 10.11
N GLY A 142 14.12 -2.56 10.58
CA GLY A 142 15.33 -2.54 9.76
C GLY A 142 15.90 -3.94 9.54
N TYR A 143 16.55 -4.16 8.41
CA TYR A 143 17.38 -5.34 8.20
C TYR A 143 18.52 -5.37 9.22
N ASP A 144 18.72 -6.51 9.87
CA ASP A 144 19.71 -6.72 10.95
C ASP A 144 19.61 -5.75 12.14
N LEU A 145 18.47 -5.09 12.33
CA LEU A 145 18.20 -4.22 13.46
C LEU A 145 17.36 -4.96 14.51
N ALA A 146 17.86 -5.04 15.75
CA ALA A 146 17.13 -5.68 16.86
C ALA A 146 15.96 -4.83 17.38
N GLU A 147 15.97 -3.54 17.08
CA GLU A 147 15.01 -2.55 17.57
C GLU A 147 13.88 -2.31 16.56
N ILE A 148 12.70 -1.98 17.07
CA ILE A 148 11.58 -1.46 16.29
C ILE A 148 11.53 0.05 16.50
N LEU A 149 11.67 0.80 15.42
CA LEU A 149 11.65 2.26 15.47
C LEU A 149 10.20 2.74 15.35
N ARG A 150 9.73 3.53 16.33
CA ARG A 150 8.38 4.08 16.33
C ARG A 150 8.41 5.58 16.07
N PHE A 151 7.56 6.01 15.15
CA PHE A 151 7.37 7.40 14.78
C PHE A 151 5.94 7.82 15.05
N SER A 152 5.75 9.10 15.39
CA SER A 152 4.41 9.71 15.51
C SER A 152 4.31 10.81 14.45
N SER A 153 3.36 10.69 13.53
CA SER A 153 2.98 11.80 12.65
C SER A 153 2.09 12.73 13.46
N VAL A 154 2.46 14.00 13.58
CA VAL A 154 1.61 15.03 14.20
C VAL A 154 0.34 15.24 13.37
#